data_AF-A0A386C793-F1
#
_entry.id   AF-A0A386C793-F1
#
_cell.length_a   1.000
_cell.length_b   1.000
_cell.length_c   1.000
_cell.angle_alpha   90.00
_cell.angle_beta   90.00
_cell.angle_gamma   90.00
#
_symmetry.space_group_name_H-M   'P 1'
#
loop_
_entity.id
_entity.type
_entity.pdbx_description
1 polymer ?
#
loop_
_entity_poly.entity_id
_entity_poly.type
_entity_poly.pdbx_seq_one_letter_code
_entity_poly.pdbx_strand_id
1 'polypeptide(L)'
;MLTLEKLVKILENNRDAAKARVKEFSIGSKSFAFNSQPAIMGVVNLSADSWYRESVVLSADSAIERGKVLAAHGAHIIDIGAESTLANAARADEIAQNSKLLPVIKELRAANILVSVETYQ
;
A
#
# COMPACT_ATOMS: atom_id res chain seq x y z
N MET A 1 -1.42 -4.15 19.97
CA MET A 1 -1.03 -5.28 19.11
C MET A 1 -2.07 -6.39 19.25
N LEU A 2 -2.48 -7.03 18.15
CA LEU A 2 -3.35 -8.21 18.20
C LEU A 2 -2.53 -9.42 18.68
N THR A 3 -3.02 -10.16 19.67
CA THR A 3 -2.37 -11.39 20.16
C THR A 3 -2.98 -12.61 19.48
N LEU A 4 -2.29 -13.75 19.54
CA LEU A 4 -2.83 -14.99 18.99
C LEU A 4 -4.14 -15.39 19.67
N GLU A 5 -4.28 -15.22 20.99
CA GLU A 5 -5.56 -15.52 21.66
C GLU A 5 -6.69 -14.63 21.16
N LYS A 6 -6.42 -13.35 20.90
CA LYS A 6 -7.43 -12.44 20.32
C LYS A 6 -7.86 -12.87 18.93
N LEU A 7 -6.92 -13.31 18.09
CA LEU A 7 -7.23 -13.80 16.75
C LEU A 7 -8.07 -15.09 16.80
N VAL A 8 -7.73 -16.02 17.69
CA VAL A 8 -8.52 -17.24 17.90
C VAL A 8 -9.94 -16.89 18.34
N LYS A 9 -10.10 -15.99 19.31
CA LYS A 9 -11.42 -15.57 19.78
C LYS A 9 -12.27 -14.91 18.67
N ILE A 10 -11.66 -14.08 17.83
CA ILE A 10 -12.35 -13.49 16.66
C ILE A 10 -12.79 -14.59 15.69
N LEU A 11 -11.92 -15.56 15.39
CA LEU A 11 -12.23 -16.68 14.53
C LEU A 11 -13.37 -17.55 15.08
N GLU A 12 -13.34 -17.87 16.38
CA GLU A 12 -14.38 -18.66 17.03
C GLU A 12 -15.75 -17.99 16.96
N ASN A 13 -15.80 -16.69 17.18
CA ASN A 13 -17.03 -15.91 17.09
C ASN A 13 -17.54 -15.74 15.65
N ASN A 14 -16.71 -16.01 14.64
CA ASN A 14 -17.00 -15.77 13.22
C ASN A 14 -16.63 -16.97 12.34
N ARG A 15 -16.82 -18.21 12.82
CA ARG A 15 -16.34 -19.42 12.12
C ARG A 15 -16.87 -19.54 10.70
N ASP A 16 -18.12 -19.15 10.45
CA ASP A 16 -18.71 -19.22 9.12
C ASP A 16 -18.07 -18.19 8.17
N ALA A 17 -17.74 -17.00 8.68
CA ALA A 17 -17.05 -15.97 7.90
C ALA A 17 -15.63 -16.39 7.49
N ALA A 18 -14.97 -17.25 8.25
CA ALA A 18 -13.65 -17.76 7.89
C ALA A 18 -13.63 -18.63 6.62
N LYS A 19 -14.79 -19.15 6.22
CA LYS A 19 -14.97 -19.89 4.95
C LYS A 19 -15.58 -19.03 3.85
N ALA A 20 -15.92 -17.77 4.16
CA ALA A 20 -16.53 -16.88 3.19
C ALA A 20 -15.55 -16.65 2.04
N ARG A 21 -16.08 -16.74 0.83
CA ARG A 21 -15.33 -16.40 -0.37
C ARG A 21 -15.56 -14.93 -0.70
N VAL A 22 -14.49 -14.24 -1.07
CA VAL A 22 -14.56 -12.88 -1.57
C VAL A 22 -14.65 -12.90 -3.10
N LYS A 23 -15.31 -11.89 -3.66
CA LYS A 23 -15.33 -11.70 -5.11
C LYS A 23 -13.92 -11.42 -5.60
N GLU A 24 -13.44 -12.26 -6.50
CA GLU A 24 -12.17 -12.04 -7.19
C GLU A 24 -12.37 -11.04 -8.32
N PHE A 25 -11.35 -10.21 -8.55
CA PHE A 25 -11.39 -9.18 -9.59
C PHE A 25 -9.98 -8.92 -10.12
N SER A 26 -9.94 -8.22 -11.26
CA SER A 26 -8.69 -7.81 -11.88
C SER A 26 -8.43 -6.33 -11.65
N ILE A 27 -7.16 -5.97 -11.48
CA ILE A 27 -6.70 -4.57 -11.46
C ILE A 27 -5.74 -4.41 -12.64
N GLY A 28 -6.14 -3.57 -13.61
CA GLY A 28 -5.45 -3.51 -14.89
C GLY A 28 -5.45 -4.88 -15.58
N SER A 29 -4.27 -5.34 -15.98
CA SER A 29 -4.08 -6.65 -16.63
C SER A 29 -3.89 -7.82 -15.66
N LYS A 30 -3.82 -7.57 -14.35
CA LYS A 30 -3.56 -8.61 -13.35
C LYS A 30 -4.85 -9.09 -12.70
N SER A 31 -5.08 -10.40 -12.71
CA SER A 31 -6.18 -11.03 -11.99
C SER A 31 -5.71 -11.50 -10.61
N PHE A 32 -6.55 -11.33 -9.59
CA PHE A 32 -6.23 -11.67 -8.21
C PHE A 32 -7.13 -12.78 -7.68
N ALA A 33 -6.52 -13.93 -7.38
CA ALA A 33 -7.18 -15.11 -6.82
C ALA A 33 -7.20 -15.09 -5.29
N PHE A 34 -7.86 -14.07 -4.70
CA PHE A 34 -7.82 -13.79 -3.26
C PHE A 34 -8.28 -14.96 -2.37
N ASN A 35 -9.07 -15.90 -2.90
CA ASN A 35 -9.53 -17.06 -2.11
C ASN A 35 -8.48 -18.18 -2.01
N SER A 36 -7.44 -18.16 -2.83
CA SER A 36 -6.39 -19.20 -2.84
C SER A 36 -4.99 -18.65 -2.59
N GLN A 37 -4.76 -17.36 -2.84
CA GLN A 37 -3.46 -16.72 -2.66
C GLN A 37 -3.61 -15.31 -2.08
N PRO A 38 -2.81 -14.95 -1.06
CA PRO A 38 -2.78 -13.58 -0.58
C PRO A 38 -2.15 -12.66 -1.63
N ALA A 39 -2.75 -11.48 -1.82
CA ALA A 39 -2.12 -10.41 -2.57
C ALA A 39 -1.28 -9.56 -1.61
N ILE A 40 -0.03 -9.29 -1.98
CA ILE A 40 0.89 -8.50 -1.17
C ILE A 40 0.93 -7.07 -1.71
N MET A 41 0.67 -6.10 -0.86
CA MET A 41 0.82 -4.67 -1.14
C MET A 41 2.07 -4.16 -0.43
N GLY A 42 3.03 -3.65 -1.19
CA GLY A 42 4.21 -2.98 -0.66
C GLY A 42 3.92 -1.50 -0.41
N VAL A 43 4.22 -0.99 0.77
CA VAL A 43 3.90 0.40 1.15
C VAL A 43 5.14 1.29 1.07
N VAL A 44 5.01 2.43 0.41
CA VAL A 44 6.05 3.47 0.26
C VAL A 44 5.48 4.81 0.73
N ASN A 45 6.06 5.36 1.81
CA ASN A 45 5.60 6.61 2.39
C ASN A 45 6.60 7.74 2.10
N LEU A 46 6.12 8.85 1.55
CA LEU A 46 6.93 10.05 1.30
C LEU A 46 6.81 11.12 2.40
N SER A 47 5.97 10.89 3.41
CA SER A 47 5.84 11.80 4.55
C SER A 47 6.89 11.51 5.62
N ALA A 48 7.57 12.55 6.08
CA ALA A 48 8.49 12.47 7.22
C ALA A 48 7.78 12.15 8.54
N ASP A 49 6.46 12.40 8.60
CA ASP A 49 5.62 12.20 9.77
C ASP A 49 4.97 10.81 9.81
N SER A 50 5.40 9.87 8.96
CA SER A 50 4.85 8.50 8.98
C SER A 50 5.32 7.72 10.21
N TRP A 51 4.40 6.97 10.81
CA TRP A 51 4.65 6.18 12.04
C TRP A 51 5.72 5.09 11.89
N TYR A 52 5.86 4.52 10.68
CA TYR A 52 6.83 3.45 10.39
C TYR A 52 8.07 4.02 9.69
N ARG A 53 9.16 4.22 10.44
CA ARG A 53 10.36 4.92 9.92
C ARG A 53 11.04 4.22 8.75
N GLU A 54 11.00 2.89 8.68
CA GLU A 54 11.64 2.14 7.58
C GLU A 54 10.86 2.21 6.24
N SER A 55 9.64 2.76 6.23
CA SER A 55 8.90 3.02 4.98
C SER A 55 9.05 4.46 4.48
N VAL A 56 9.74 5.34 5.22
CA VAL A 56 9.91 6.75 4.87
C VAL A 56 11.02 6.93 3.83
N VAL A 57 10.68 7.56 2.72
CA VAL A 57 11.60 7.96 1.65
C VAL A 57 11.31 9.39 1.25
N LEU A 58 12.27 10.28 1.49
CA LEU A 58 12.04 11.74 1.42
C LEU A 58 12.18 12.32 -0.01
N SER A 59 12.58 11.51 -0.99
CA SER A 59 12.70 11.92 -2.40
C SER A 59 11.94 10.97 -3.33
N ALA A 60 11.49 11.50 -4.47
CA ALA A 60 10.82 10.72 -5.51
C ALA A 60 11.72 9.57 -6.00
N ASP A 61 13.00 9.83 -6.25
CA ASP A 61 13.96 8.80 -6.69
C ASP A 61 14.07 7.64 -5.70
N SER A 62 14.16 7.95 -4.41
CA SER A 62 14.21 6.92 -3.36
C SER A 62 12.91 6.12 -3.29
N ALA A 63 11.76 6.77 -3.50
CA ALA A 63 10.46 6.12 -3.55
C ALA A 63 10.31 5.18 -4.76
N ILE A 64 10.84 5.59 -5.92
CA ILE A 64 10.88 4.77 -7.13
C ILE A 64 11.72 3.51 -6.89
N GLU A 65 12.94 3.67 -6.39
CA GLU A 65 13.84 2.54 -6.14
C GLU A 65 13.27 1.60 -5.07
N ARG A 66 12.70 2.15 -3.99
CA ARG A 66 12.02 1.34 -2.98
C ARG A 66 10.84 0.56 -3.57
N GLY A 67 10.02 1.19 -4.41
CA GLY A 67 8.91 0.53 -5.09
C GLY A 67 9.35 -0.62 -5.98
N LYS A 68 10.42 -0.43 -6.77
CA LYS A 68 11.03 -1.48 -7.60
C LYS A 68 11.56 -2.65 -6.76
N VAL A 69 12.25 -2.37 -5.66
CA VAL A 69 12.76 -3.40 -4.74
C VAL A 69 11.61 -4.21 -4.14
N LEU A 70 10.56 -3.55 -3.66
CA LEU A 70 9.38 -4.23 -3.11
C LEU A 70 8.69 -5.12 -4.16
N ALA A 71 8.56 -4.63 -5.39
CA ALA A 71 8.03 -5.42 -6.50
C ALA A 71 8.92 -6.65 -6.79
N ALA A 72 10.24 -6.48 -6.82
CA ALA A 72 11.19 -7.59 -6.98
C ALA A 72 11.12 -8.62 -5.83
N HIS A 73 10.76 -8.18 -4.62
CA HIS A 73 10.53 -9.06 -3.47
C HIS A 73 9.14 -9.74 -3.47
N GLY A 74 8.32 -9.54 -4.50
CA GLY A 74 7.03 -10.20 -4.66
C GLY A 74 5.82 -9.37 -4.24
N ALA A 75 5.97 -8.06 -4.00
CA ALA A 75 4.82 -7.18 -3.89
C ALA A 75 4.04 -7.18 -5.22
N HIS A 76 2.73 -7.39 -5.12
CA HIS A 76 1.84 -7.44 -6.27
C HIS A 76 1.34 -6.06 -6.69
N ILE A 77 1.28 -5.13 -5.73
CA ILE A 77 0.86 -3.74 -5.86
C ILE A 77 1.82 -2.91 -4.99
N ILE A 78 2.23 -1.74 -5.47
CA ILE A 78 2.92 -0.74 -4.65
C ILE A 78 1.94 0.37 -4.31
N ASP A 79 1.75 0.62 -3.03
CA ASP A 79 0.92 1.70 -2.51
C ASP A 79 1.79 2.87 -2.07
N ILE A 80 1.43 4.07 -2.53
CA ILE A 80 2.23 5.27 -2.34
C ILE A 80 1.39 6.31 -1.61
N GLY A 81 1.87 6.73 -0.43
CA GLY A 81 1.28 7.83 0.34
C GLY A 81 2.25 9.00 0.46
N ALA A 82 1.80 10.22 0.18
CA ALA A 82 2.60 11.44 0.32
C ALA A 82 2.21 12.32 1.52
N GLU A 83 1.11 12.01 2.19
CA GLU A 83 0.62 12.69 3.39
C GLU A 83 0.54 11.68 4.54
N SER A 84 0.81 12.13 5.78
CA SER A 84 0.60 11.29 6.97
C SER A 84 -0.83 11.46 7.45
N THR A 85 -1.53 10.37 7.76
CA THR A 85 -2.89 10.39 8.29
C THR A 85 -2.95 10.67 9.80
N LEU A 86 -1.82 11.02 10.43
CA LEU A 86 -1.78 11.40 11.84
C LEU A 86 -2.57 12.69 12.09
N ALA A 87 -3.34 12.72 13.18
CA ALA A 87 -4.24 13.83 13.52
C ALA A 87 -3.54 15.22 13.62
N ASN A 88 -2.23 15.23 13.83
CA ASN A 88 -1.42 16.44 13.99
C ASN A 88 -0.54 16.74 12.76
N ALA A 89 -0.61 15.92 11.69
CA ALA A 89 0.16 16.16 10.48
C ALA A 89 -0.37 17.41 9.76
N ALA A 90 0.54 18.24 9.27
CA ALA A 90 0.16 19.36 8.42
C ALA A 90 -0.43 18.80 7.12
N ARG A 91 -1.66 19.21 6.78
CA ARG A 91 -2.24 18.89 5.48
C ARG A 91 -1.32 19.42 4.39
N ALA A 92 -0.93 18.56 3.47
CA ALA A 92 -0.17 18.99 2.32
C ALA A 92 -1.09 19.77 1.38
N ASP A 93 -0.57 20.83 0.75
CA ASP A 93 -1.22 21.46 -0.38
C ASP A 93 -1.29 20.47 -1.55
N GLU A 94 -2.39 20.44 -2.30
CA GLU A 94 -2.65 19.49 -3.40
C GLU A 94 -1.50 19.49 -4.41
N ILE A 95 -1.02 20.68 -4.75
CA ILE A 95 0.09 20.88 -5.70
C ILE A 95 1.37 20.24 -5.16
N ALA A 96 1.65 20.41 -3.87
CA ALA A 96 2.83 19.83 -3.24
C ALA A 96 2.74 18.30 -3.21
N GLN A 97 1.56 17.74 -2.90
CA GLN A 97 1.34 16.29 -2.92
C GLN A 97 1.54 15.70 -4.32
N ASN A 98 0.91 16.33 -5.33
CA ASN A 98 1.01 15.91 -6.73
C ASN A 98 2.45 16.01 -7.27
N SER A 99 3.20 17.05 -6.88
CA SER A 99 4.60 17.21 -7.27
C SER A 99 5.50 16.05 -6.80
N LYS A 100 5.14 15.40 -5.69
CA LYS A 100 5.85 14.23 -5.14
C LYS A 100 5.36 12.92 -5.72
N LEU A 101 4.04 12.75 -5.85
CA LEU A 101 3.42 11.49 -6.26
C LEU A 101 3.58 11.22 -7.75
N LEU A 102 3.32 12.21 -8.62
CA LEU A 102 3.24 11.99 -10.07
C LEU A 102 4.52 11.44 -10.69
N PRO A 103 5.75 11.90 -10.33
CA PRO A 103 6.97 11.31 -10.85
C PRO A 103 7.11 9.83 -10.48
N VAL A 104 6.81 9.46 -9.23
CA VAL A 104 6.90 8.09 -8.74
C VAL A 104 5.90 7.18 -9.46
N ILE A 105 4.65 7.64 -9.60
CA ILE A 105 3.60 6.90 -10.31
C ILE A 105 4.03 6.63 -11.75
N LYS A 106 4.50 7.66 -12.48
CA LYS A 106 4.92 7.53 -13.88
C LYS A 106 6.01 6.48 -14.06
N GLU A 107 7.06 6.55 -13.24
CA GLU A 107 8.21 5.64 -13.35
C GLU A 107 7.86 4.20 -12.97
N LEU A 108 7.11 3.98 -11.89
CA LEU A 108 6.69 2.63 -11.52
C LEU A 108 5.73 2.02 -12.56
N ARG A 109 4.83 2.82 -13.14
CA ARG A 109 3.95 2.36 -14.22
C ARG A 109 4.74 2.04 -15.49
N ALA A 110 5.76 2.82 -15.83
CA ALA A 110 6.66 2.53 -16.95
C ALA A 110 7.42 1.20 -16.76
N ALA A 111 7.73 0.85 -15.51
CA ALA A 111 8.28 -0.45 -15.12
C ALA A 111 7.24 -1.60 -15.04
N ASN A 112 6.00 -1.37 -15.51
CA ASN A 112 4.90 -2.33 -15.49
C ASN A 112 4.50 -2.82 -14.08
N ILE A 113 4.69 -1.97 -13.06
CA ILE A 113 4.28 -2.23 -11.68
C ILE A 113 2.87 -1.67 -11.48
N LEU A 114 1.98 -2.43 -10.81
CA LEU A 114 0.68 -1.90 -10.39
C LEU A 114 0.87 -0.94 -9.22
N VAL A 115 0.29 0.26 -9.37
CA VAL A 115 0.43 1.34 -8.39
C VAL A 115 -0.95 1.68 -7.82
N SER A 116 -1.02 1.73 -6.50
CA SER A 116 -2.09 2.33 -5.70
C SER A 116 -1.58 3.66 -5.14
N VAL A 117 -2.48 4.62 -4.97
CA VAL A 117 -2.17 5.94 -4.42
C VAL A 117 -3.10 6.19 -3.25
N GLU A 118 -2.53 6.41 -2.07
CA GLU A 118 -3.29 6.84 -0.90
C GLU A 118 -3.51 8.36 -0.98
N THR A 119 -4.71 8.74 -1.43
CA THR A 119 -5.14 10.14 -1.53
C THR A 119 -6.66 10.27 -1.30
N TYR A 120 -7.09 11.45 -0.84
CA TYR A 120 -8.50 11.85 -0.75
C TYR A 120 -8.87 12.96 -1.74
N GLN A 121 -7.88 13.45 -2.49
CA GLN A 121 -8.01 14.39 -3.61
C GLN A 121 -7.65 13.68 -4.90
#